data_AF-A0A2C6KH88-F1
#
_entry.id   AF-A0A2C6KH88-F1
#
_cell.length_a   1.000
_cell.length_b   1.000
_cell.length_c   1.000
_cell.angle_alpha   90.00
_cell.angle_beta   90.00
_cell.angle_gamma   90.00
#
_symmetry.space_group_name_H-M   'P 1'
#
loop_
_entity.id
_entity.type
_entity.pdbx_description
1 polymer ?
#
loop_
_entity_poly.entity_id
_entity_poly.type
_entity_poly.pdbx_seq_one_letter_code
_entity_poly.pdbx_strand_id
1 'polypeptide(L)'
;MQDHCNAFSVFFAASAAATLGNFSDALHFVSQIQLLEMQVLKVQILLLMNRGDLATEEARRIAAQNDDSFLSKLATSLVDTVQGNPQEAYLSLGDVEALCQQQHTPQAATSSVLLNGKAVASIQKREWAEALEDALKAYQQTPQDGDTLVNLICCCRNLKKNQDADFYTERLASVAPSHPMVMKMRELHAVFANFNAGAASSPPPAAAAGRPVAQSIL
;
A
#
# COMPACT_ATOMS: atom_id res chain seq x y z
N MET A 1 -25.93 -26.74 1.65
CA MET A 1 -26.26 -25.41 1.06
C MET A 1 -26.37 -24.31 2.13
N GLN A 2 -27.00 -24.53 3.28
CA GLN A 2 -27.06 -23.53 4.38
C GLN A 2 -25.69 -23.18 4.98
N ASP A 3 -24.79 -24.15 5.19
CA ASP A 3 -23.47 -23.88 5.79
C ASP A 3 -22.56 -23.01 4.92
N HIS A 4 -22.63 -23.18 3.59
CA HIS A 4 -21.84 -22.35 2.66
C HIS A 4 -22.38 -20.92 2.56
N CYS A 5 -23.71 -20.75 2.60
CA CYS A 5 -24.32 -19.42 2.61
C CYS A 5 -23.96 -18.65 3.89
N ASN A 6 -23.86 -19.34 5.02
CA ASN A 6 -23.36 -18.77 6.27
C ASN A 6 -21.89 -18.33 6.13
N ALA A 7 -21.02 -19.15 5.55
CA ALA A 7 -19.59 -18.83 5.40
C ALA A 7 -19.32 -17.56 4.59
N PHE A 8 -19.96 -17.38 3.43
CA PHE A 8 -19.81 -16.15 2.64
C PHE A 8 -20.33 -14.92 3.38
N SER A 9 -21.45 -15.05 4.09
CA SER A 9 -22.01 -13.93 4.85
C SER A 9 -21.07 -13.47 5.98
N VAL A 10 -20.44 -14.43 6.68
CA VAL A 10 -19.45 -14.15 7.73
C VAL A 10 -18.18 -13.54 7.13
N PHE A 11 -17.75 -14.00 5.95
CA PHE A 11 -16.57 -13.46 5.25
C PHE A 11 -16.77 -11.98 4.89
N PHE A 12 -17.93 -11.63 4.31
CA PHE A 12 -18.26 -10.25 3.99
C PHE A 12 -18.44 -9.39 5.23
N ALA A 13 -19.06 -9.93 6.29
CA ALA A 13 -19.21 -9.22 7.56
C ALA A 13 -17.85 -8.90 8.20
N ALA A 14 -16.92 -9.88 8.22
CA ALA A 14 -15.56 -9.70 8.71
C ALA A 14 -14.78 -8.66 7.89
N SER A 15 -14.87 -8.75 6.56
CA SER A 15 -14.19 -7.81 5.65
C SER A 15 -14.71 -6.38 5.83
N ALA A 16 -16.02 -6.19 5.96
CA ALA A 16 -16.62 -4.88 6.21
C ALA A 16 -16.24 -4.33 7.61
N ALA A 17 -16.23 -5.17 8.64
CA ALA A 17 -15.79 -4.77 9.98
C ALA A 17 -14.32 -4.33 9.97
N ALA A 18 -13.46 -5.03 9.21
CA ALA A 18 -12.05 -4.67 9.07
C ALA A 18 -11.84 -3.33 8.34
N THR A 19 -12.59 -3.04 7.27
CA THR A 19 -12.49 -1.75 6.55
C THR A 19 -13.02 -0.57 7.37
N LEU A 20 -13.98 -0.82 8.26
CA LEU A 20 -14.48 0.17 9.23
C LEU A 20 -13.54 0.36 10.45
N GLY A 21 -12.46 -0.41 10.55
CA GLY A 21 -11.50 -0.36 11.65
C GLY A 21 -11.96 -1.07 12.93
N ASN A 22 -13.08 -1.81 12.88
CA ASN A 22 -13.56 -2.60 14.01
C ASN A 22 -12.95 -4.02 13.98
N PHE A 23 -11.68 -4.09 14.36
CA PHE A 23 -10.90 -5.32 14.27
C PHE A 23 -11.32 -6.42 15.26
N SER A 24 -11.89 -6.05 16.42
CA SER A 24 -12.36 -7.02 17.41
C SER A 24 -13.47 -7.89 16.84
N ASP A 25 -14.48 -7.26 16.23
CA ASP A 25 -15.61 -7.98 15.63
C ASP A 25 -15.15 -8.77 14.41
N ALA A 26 -14.26 -8.19 13.60
CA ALA A 26 -13.68 -8.88 12.44
C ALA A 26 -12.98 -10.19 12.86
N LEU A 27 -12.12 -10.16 13.89
CA LEU A 27 -11.44 -11.36 14.40
C LEU A 27 -12.42 -12.37 15.01
N HIS A 28 -13.48 -11.91 15.66
CA HIS A 28 -14.53 -12.78 16.18
C HIS A 28 -15.24 -13.53 15.05
N PHE A 29 -15.67 -12.84 13.99
CA PHE A 29 -16.32 -13.45 12.83
C PHE A 29 -15.43 -14.48 12.13
N VAL A 30 -14.16 -14.15 11.90
CA VAL A 30 -13.22 -15.04 11.21
C VAL A 30 -12.89 -16.28 12.04
N SER A 31 -12.93 -16.19 13.38
CA SER A 31 -12.65 -17.31 14.27
C SER A 31 -13.78 -18.36 14.32
N GLN A 32 -14.99 -18.01 13.86
CA GLN A 32 -16.15 -18.91 13.87
C GLN A 32 -16.03 -20.06 12.87
N ILE A 33 -15.25 -19.87 11.79
CA ILE A 33 -15.19 -20.79 10.66
C ILE A 33 -13.74 -21.11 10.33
N GLN A 34 -13.38 -22.41 10.34
CA GLN A 34 -12.01 -22.90 10.11
C GLN A 34 -11.73 -23.20 8.64
N LEU A 35 -12.20 -22.36 7.72
CA LEU A 35 -11.87 -22.46 6.30
C LEU A 35 -10.54 -21.77 6.01
N LEU A 36 -9.84 -22.22 4.96
CA LEU A 36 -8.53 -21.65 4.58
C LEU A 36 -8.66 -20.16 4.22
N GLU A 37 -9.71 -19.78 3.50
CA GLU A 37 -10.02 -18.39 3.14
C GLU A 37 -10.21 -17.50 4.37
N MET A 38 -10.83 -18.04 5.42
CA MET A 38 -11.01 -17.34 6.69
C MET A 38 -9.67 -17.19 7.41
N GLN A 39 -8.84 -18.23 7.44
CA GLN A 39 -7.50 -18.16 8.03
C GLN A 39 -6.62 -17.11 7.31
N VAL A 40 -6.66 -17.05 5.98
CA VAL A 40 -5.94 -16.02 5.21
C VAL A 40 -6.51 -14.62 5.48
N LEU A 41 -7.84 -14.47 5.57
CA LEU A 41 -8.47 -13.20 5.96
C LEU A 41 -8.03 -12.78 7.38
N LYS A 42 -7.86 -13.72 8.30
CA LYS A 42 -7.33 -13.47 9.64
C LYS A 42 -5.92 -12.89 9.56
N VAL A 43 -5.03 -13.46 8.73
CA VAL A 43 -3.68 -12.93 8.50
C VAL A 43 -3.76 -11.49 8.00
N GLN A 44 -4.61 -11.21 7.00
CA GLN A 44 -4.79 -9.85 6.48
C GLN A 44 -5.26 -8.87 7.57
N ILE A 45 -6.24 -9.25 8.39
CA ILE A 45 -6.74 -8.42 9.51
C ILE A 45 -5.62 -8.16 10.53
N LEU A 46 -4.84 -9.18 10.89
CA LEU A 46 -3.72 -9.02 11.83
C LEU A 46 -2.64 -8.07 11.29
N LEU A 47 -2.37 -8.10 9.99
CA LEU A 47 -1.47 -7.14 9.33
C LEU A 47 -2.06 -5.71 9.36
N LEU A 48 -3.35 -5.54 9.11
CA LEU A 48 -4.03 -4.24 9.22
C LEU A 48 -4.00 -3.67 10.66
N MET A 49 -4.00 -4.54 11.67
CA MET A 49 -3.83 -4.17 13.08
C MET A 49 -2.38 -3.84 13.47
N ASN A 50 -1.43 -3.91 12.52
CA ASN A 50 0.01 -3.79 12.77
C ASN A 50 0.54 -4.85 13.76
N ARG A 51 -0.07 -6.05 13.77
CA ARG A 51 0.33 -7.21 14.59
C ARG A 51 1.00 -8.27 13.72
N GLY A 52 2.16 -7.91 13.18
CA GLY A 52 2.96 -8.78 12.32
C GLY A 52 3.40 -10.07 13.02
N ASP A 53 3.65 -10.03 14.32
CA ASP A 53 4.00 -11.19 15.15
C ASP A 53 2.94 -12.30 15.06
N LEU A 54 1.67 -11.96 15.27
CA LEU A 54 0.56 -12.90 15.20
C LEU A 54 0.27 -13.33 13.76
N ALA A 55 0.38 -12.41 12.80
CA ALA A 55 0.17 -12.72 11.38
C ALA A 55 1.17 -13.78 10.88
N THR A 56 2.40 -13.72 11.37
CA THR A 56 3.47 -14.68 11.04
C THR A 56 3.18 -16.07 11.59
N GLU A 57 2.70 -16.15 12.83
CA GLU A 57 2.34 -17.43 13.44
C GLU A 57 1.18 -18.09 12.69
N GLU A 58 0.15 -17.31 12.35
CA GLU A 58 -0.98 -17.82 11.58
C GLU A 58 -0.58 -18.22 10.15
N ALA A 59 0.26 -17.43 9.46
CA ALA A 59 0.77 -17.79 8.14
C ALA A 59 1.60 -19.09 8.17
N ARG A 60 2.46 -19.28 9.19
CA ARG A 60 3.21 -20.53 9.38
C ARG A 60 2.29 -21.71 9.60
N ARG A 61 1.22 -21.52 10.39
CA ARG A 61 0.20 -22.55 10.62
C ARG A 61 -0.54 -22.92 9.33
N ILE A 62 -0.89 -21.93 8.51
CA ILE A 62 -1.54 -22.13 7.21
C ILE A 62 -0.60 -22.92 6.27
N ALA A 63 0.67 -22.51 6.18
CA ALA A 63 1.68 -23.18 5.35
C ALA A 63 1.91 -24.62 5.77
N ALA A 64 1.98 -24.91 7.07
CA ALA A 64 2.13 -26.27 7.57
C ALA A 64 0.94 -27.21 7.21
N GLN A 65 -0.25 -26.64 6.96
CA GLN A 65 -1.46 -27.39 6.63
C GLN A 65 -1.71 -27.48 5.13
N ASN A 66 -1.32 -26.45 4.36
CA ASN A 66 -1.72 -26.25 2.97
C ASN A 66 -0.57 -25.67 2.12
N ASP A 67 0.65 -26.18 2.26
CA ASP A 67 1.88 -25.59 1.70
C ASP A 67 1.77 -25.26 0.19
N ASP A 68 1.20 -26.18 -0.59
CA ASP A 68 1.04 -26.03 -2.06
C ASP A 68 -0.20 -25.22 -2.48
N SER A 69 -1.00 -24.73 -1.53
CA SER A 69 -2.19 -23.95 -1.86
C SER A 69 -1.81 -22.53 -2.30
N PHE A 70 -2.46 -22.05 -3.35
CA PHE A 70 -2.40 -20.66 -3.80
C PHE A 70 -2.62 -19.67 -2.63
N LEU A 71 -3.62 -19.94 -1.79
CA LEU A 71 -3.97 -19.08 -0.66
C LEU A 71 -2.90 -19.06 0.45
N SER A 72 -2.20 -20.19 0.64
CA SER A 72 -1.11 -20.30 1.59
C SER A 72 0.08 -19.45 1.15
N LYS A 73 0.53 -19.63 -0.10
CA LYS A 73 1.62 -18.83 -0.68
C LYS A 73 1.30 -17.33 -0.72
N LEU A 74 0.04 -16.98 -0.98
CA LEU A 74 -0.42 -15.59 -0.90
C LEU A 74 -0.27 -15.04 0.54
N ALA A 75 -0.76 -15.76 1.55
CA ALA A 75 -0.66 -15.34 2.95
C ALA A 75 0.80 -15.15 3.40
N THR A 76 1.69 -16.08 3.03
CA THR A 76 3.13 -15.99 3.30
C THR A 76 3.72 -14.75 2.63
N SER A 77 3.42 -14.50 1.35
CA SER A 77 3.93 -13.32 0.63
C SER A 77 3.53 -11.98 1.26
N LEU A 78 2.30 -11.88 1.81
CA LEU A 78 1.83 -10.68 2.49
C LEU A 78 2.61 -10.43 3.78
N VAL A 79 2.87 -11.49 4.55
CA VAL A 79 3.65 -11.40 5.78
C VAL A 79 5.10 -11.02 5.45
N ASP A 80 5.72 -11.65 4.45
CA ASP A 80 7.09 -11.36 4.05
C ASP A 80 7.27 -9.91 3.57
N THR A 81 6.29 -9.40 2.82
CA THR A 81 6.26 -8.00 2.37
C THR A 81 6.24 -7.02 3.54
N VAL A 82 5.50 -7.34 4.60
CA VAL A 82 5.37 -6.47 5.78
C VAL A 82 6.56 -6.60 6.73
N GLN A 83 7.15 -7.79 6.84
CA GLN A 83 8.34 -8.03 7.66
C GLN A 83 9.63 -7.45 7.05
N GLY A 84 9.61 -7.11 5.75
CA GLY A 84 10.79 -6.60 5.05
C GLY A 84 11.67 -7.71 4.48
N ASN A 85 11.08 -8.84 4.08
CA ASN A 85 11.72 -9.89 3.29
C ASN A 85 11.23 -9.81 1.82
N PRO A 86 11.52 -8.73 1.08
CA PRO A 86 10.89 -8.51 -0.22
C PRO A 86 11.33 -9.50 -1.29
N GLN A 87 12.50 -10.13 -1.13
CA GLN A 87 12.95 -11.18 -2.05
C GLN A 87 12.06 -12.42 -1.96
N GLU A 88 11.78 -12.90 -0.75
CA GLU A 88 10.91 -14.05 -0.51
C GLU A 88 9.46 -13.74 -0.90
N ALA A 89 8.99 -12.52 -0.62
CA ALA A 89 7.68 -12.06 -1.07
C ALA A 89 7.55 -12.10 -2.60
N TYR A 90 8.55 -11.61 -3.33
CA TYR A 90 8.55 -11.62 -4.79
C TYR A 90 8.54 -13.05 -5.35
N LEU A 91 9.38 -13.95 -4.80
CA LEU A 91 9.43 -15.35 -5.21
C LEU A 91 8.09 -16.05 -4.94
N SER A 92 7.53 -15.87 -3.75
CA SER A 92 6.22 -16.43 -3.37
C SER A 92 5.10 -15.94 -4.30
N LEU A 93 5.11 -14.65 -4.68
CA LEU A 93 4.17 -14.10 -5.65
C LEU A 93 4.38 -14.67 -7.07
N GLY A 94 5.62 -14.97 -7.45
CA GLY A 94 5.95 -15.68 -8.69
C GLY A 94 5.40 -17.10 -8.72
N ASP A 95 5.50 -17.83 -7.61
CA ASP A 95 4.90 -19.17 -7.49
C ASP A 95 3.37 -19.11 -7.61
N VAL A 96 2.76 -18.11 -6.97
CA VAL A 96 1.31 -17.84 -7.02
C VAL A 96 0.86 -17.54 -8.45
N GLU A 97 1.64 -16.75 -9.19
CA GLU A 97 1.43 -16.49 -10.62
C GLU A 97 1.51 -17.78 -11.46
N ALA A 98 2.53 -18.61 -11.23
CA ALA A 98 2.69 -19.89 -11.93
C ALA A 98 1.53 -20.85 -11.67
N LEU A 99 1.07 -20.96 -10.42
CA LEU A 99 -0.09 -21.79 -10.06
C LEU A 99 -1.37 -21.30 -10.75
N CYS A 100 -1.59 -19.99 -10.80
CA CYS A 100 -2.72 -19.40 -11.52
C CYS A 100 -2.70 -19.70 -13.02
N GLN A 101 -1.53 -19.68 -13.66
CA GLN A 101 -1.36 -19.99 -15.08
C GLN A 101 -1.52 -21.49 -15.38
N GLN A 102 -1.25 -22.37 -14.42
CA GLN A 102 -1.49 -23.81 -14.56
C GLN A 102 -2.97 -24.17 -14.43
N GLN A 103 -3.69 -23.48 -13.55
CA GLN A 103 -5.11 -23.74 -13.29
C GLN A 103 -6.04 -23.09 -14.32
N HIS A 104 -5.61 -22.02 -14.97
CA HIS A 104 -6.34 -21.35 -16.05
C HIS A 104 -5.73 -21.65 -17.42
N THR A 105 -6.45 -21.33 -18.49
CA THR A 105 -5.89 -21.42 -19.86
C THR A 105 -4.61 -20.59 -19.98
N PRO A 106 -3.57 -21.05 -20.70
CA PRO A 106 -2.24 -20.40 -20.80
C PRO A 106 -2.24 -18.99 -21.44
N GLN A 107 -3.42 -18.47 -21.82
CA GLN A 107 -3.65 -17.11 -22.30
C GLN A 107 -4.23 -16.18 -21.23
N ALA A 108 -4.49 -16.68 -20.01
CA ALA A 108 -4.95 -15.85 -18.90
C ALA A 108 -3.82 -14.91 -18.49
N ALA A 109 -4.01 -13.61 -18.76
CA ALA A 109 -3.10 -12.57 -18.33
C ALA A 109 -2.94 -12.60 -16.80
N THR A 110 -1.71 -12.43 -16.32
CA THR A 110 -1.41 -12.31 -14.88
C THR A 110 -2.29 -11.21 -14.28
N SER A 111 -2.97 -11.51 -13.17
CA SER A 111 -3.83 -10.57 -12.48
C SER A 111 -3.11 -9.27 -12.13
N SER A 112 -3.76 -8.11 -12.34
CA SER A 112 -3.21 -6.80 -11.99
C SER A 112 -2.86 -6.70 -10.50
N VAL A 113 -3.60 -7.39 -9.62
CA VAL A 113 -3.31 -7.44 -8.18
C VAL A 113 -1.97 -8.12 -7.89
N LEU A 114 -1.67 -9.22 -8.59
CA LEU A 114 -0.38 -9.92 -8.44
C LEU A 114 0.77 -9.08 -8.98
N LEU A 115 0.57 -8.44 -10.13
CA LEU A 115 1.56 -7.53 -10.72
C LEU A 115 1.86 -6.34 -9.79
N ASN A 116 0.84 -5.78 -9.13
CA ASN A 116 1.04 -4.76 -8.11
C ASN A 116 1.81 -5.28 -6.89
N GLY A 117 1.50 -6.48 -6.40
CA GLY A 117 2.25 -7.12 -5.32
C GLY A 117 3.74 -7.28 -5.67
N LYS A 118 4.03 -7.79 -6.88
CA LYS A 118 5.40 -7.95 -7.38
C LYS A 118 6.12 -6.60 -7.51
N ALA A 119 5.44 -5.59 -8.07
CA ALA A 119 5.97 -4.24 -8.15
C ALA A 119 6.31 -3.65 -6.77
N VAL A 120 5.46 -3.86 -5.75
CA VAL A 120 5.73 -3.44 -4.37
C VAL A 120 6.97 -4.15 -3.80
N ALA A 121 7.10 -5.46 -4.02
CA ALA A 121 8.28 -6.21 -3.59
C ALA A 121 9.56 -5.69 -4.28
N SER A 122 9.54 -5.45 -5.59
CA SER A 122 10.68 -4.86 -6.32
C SER A 122 10.98 -3.42 -5.89
N ILE A 123 9.97 -2.61 -5.54
CA ILE A 123 10.14 -1.28 -4.93
C ILE A 123 10.90 -1.39 -3.61
N GLN A 124 10.54 -2.35 -2.74
CA GLN A 124 11.23 -2.57 -1.47
C GLN A 124 12.69 -3.01 -1.66
N LYS A 125 12.98 -3.78 -2.72
CA LYS A 125 14.35 -4.15 -3.14
C LYS A 125 15.14 -3.00 -3.77
N ARG A 126 14.51 -1.85 -4.06
CA ARG A 126 15.06 -0.72 -4.83
C ARG A 126 15.38 -1.06 -6.28
N GLU A 127 14.73 -2.07 -6.84
CA GLU A 127 14.82 -2.46 -8.25
C GLU A 127 13.76 -1.71 -9.05
N TRP A 128 13.93 -0.39 -9.16
CA TRP A 128 12.91 0.51 -9.71
C TRP A 128 12.55 0.23 -11.18
N ALA A 129 13.48 -0.31 -11.97
CA ALA A 129 13.26 -0.62 -13.37
C ALA A 129 12.32 -1.83 -13.55
N GLU A 130 12.54 -2.89 -12.77
CA GLU A 130 11.67 -4.08 -12.75
C GLU A 130 10.30 -3.73 -12.19
N ALA A 131 10.27 -2.99 -11.08
CA ALA A 131 9.01 -2.51 -10.50
C ALA A 131 8.18 -1.67 -11.48
N LEU A 132 8.84 -0.80 -12.26
CA LEU A 132 8.18 0.00 -13.28
C LEU A 132 7.57 -0.88 -14.38
N GLU A 133 8.28 -1.91 -14.82
CA GLU A 133 7.78 -2.83 -15.85
C GLU A 133 6.52 -3.56 -15.38
N ASP A 134 6.54 -4.12 -14.18
CA ASP A 134 5.39 -4.84 -13.62
C ASP A 134 4.21 -3.91 -13.33
N ALA A 135 4.45 -2.70 -12.81
CA ALA A 135 3.41 -1.71 -12.61
C ALA A 135 2.80 -1.22 -13.94
N LEU A 136 3.59 -1.11 -15.01
CA LEU A 136 3.07 -0.76 -16.34
C LEU A 136 2.19 -1.88 -16.93
N LYS A 137 2.57 -3.15 -16.73
CA LYS A 137 1.72 -4.29 -17.11
C LYS A 137 0.39 -4.25 -16.35
N ALA A 138 0.41 -3.99 -15.04
CA ALA A 138 -0.80 -3.83 -14.24
C ALA A 138 -1.68 -2.67 -14.74
N TYR A 139 -1.05 -1.54 -15.09
CA TYR A 139 -1.73 -0.36 -15.59
C TYR A 139 -2.40 -0.58 -16.94
N GLN A 140 -1.81 -1.38 -17.83
CA GLN A 140 -2.42 -1.75 -19.12
C GLN A 140 -3.74 -2.53 -18.93
N GLN A 141 -3.85 -3.30 -17.84
CA GLN A 141 -5.05 -4.08 -17.52
C GLN A 141 -6.09 -3.24 -16.77
N THR A 142 -5.67 -2.51 -15.73
CA THR A 142 -6.55 -1.74 -14.85
C THR A 142 -6.05 -0.30 -14.70
N PRO A 143 -6.26 0.57 -15.69
CA PRO A 143 -5.71 1.93 -15.73
C PRO A 143 -6.40 2.93 -14.80
N GLN A 144 -7.43 2.47 -14.07
CA GLN A 144 -8.17 3.22 -13.04
C GLN A 144 -7.85 2.73 -11.63
N ASP A 145 -6.93 1.78 -11.47
CA ASP A 145 -6.55 1.30 -10.16
C ASP A 145 -5.62 2.31 -9.46
N GLY A 146 -6.01 2.73 -8.25
CA GLY A 146 -5.28 3.74 -7.48
C GLY A 146 -3.92 3.23 -7.00
N ASP A 147 -3.85 1.96 -6.58
CA ASP A 147 -2.62 1.35 -6.06
C ASP A 147 -1.57 1.21 -7.18
N THR A 148 -2.00 0.81 -8.38
CA THR A 148 -1.14 0.78 -9.57
C THR A 148 -0.53 2.15 -9.88
N LEU A 149 -1.34 3.21 -9.85
CA LEU A 149 -0.87 4.58 -10.12
C LEU A 149 0.14 5.04 -9.07
N VAL A 150 -0.06 4.70 -7.80
CA VAL A 150 0.88 5.01 -6.70
C VAL A 150 2.22 4.32 -6.93
N ASN A 151 2.20 3.04 -7.29
CA ASN A 151 3.41 2.27 -7.60
C ASN A 151 4.19 2.91 -8.77
N LEU A 152 3.48 3.33 -9.83
CA LEU A 152 4.08 4.05 -10.97
C LEU A 152 4.71 5.38 -10.56
N ILE A 153 4.01 6.19 -9.75
CA ILE A 153 4.54 7.47 -9.24
C ILE A 153 5.83 7.22 -8.45
N CYS A 154 5.84 6.23 -7.55
CA CYS A 154 7.00 5.87 -6.75
C CYS A 154 8.20 5.49 -7.64
N CYS A 155 7.98 4.62 -8.63
CA CYS A 155 9.04 4.20 -9.56
C CYS A 155 9.57 5.36 -10.40
N CYS A 156 8.68 6.17 -10.99
CA CYS A 156 9.08 7.29 -11.84
C CYS A 156 9.87 8.36 -11.08
N ARG A 157 9.48 8.69 -9.84
CA ARG A 157 10.24 9.63 -8.99
C ARG A 157 11.65 9.12 -8.70
N ASN A 158 11.80 7.85 -8.35
CA ASN A 158 13.11 7.25 -8.05
C ASN A 158 14.01 7.10 -9.29
N LEU A 159 13.42 6.94 -10.48
CA LEU A 159 14.12 6.92 -11.77
C LEU A 159 14.38 8.32 -12.35
N LYS A 160 14.07 9.39 -11.62
CA LYS A 160 14.19 10.80 -12.06
C LYS A 160 13.32 11.16 -13.28
N LYS A 161 12.28 10.38 -13.55
CA LYS A 161 11.27 10.63 -14.59
C LYS A 161 10.14 11.49 -14.03
N ASN A 162 10.47 12.73 -13.66
CA ASN A 162 9.54 13.60 -12.93
C ASN A 162 8.28 13.94 -13.73
N GLN A 163 8.40 14.14 -15.05
CA GLN A 163 7.25 14.44 -15.91
C GLN A 163 6.22 13.31 -15.92
N ASP A 164 6.68 12.06 -16.03
CA ASP A 164 5.80 10.88 -15.97
C ASP A 164 5.16 10.76 -14.58
N ALA A 165 5.92 11.02 -13.52
CA ALA A 165 5.40 11.00 -12.15
C ALA A 165 4.32 12.06 -11.92
N ASP A 166 4.50 13.27 -12.47
CA ASP A 166 3.50 14.35 -12.39
C ASP A 166 2.21 13.96 -13.12
N PHE A 167 2.33 13.40 -14.33
CA PHE A 167 1.19 12.87 -15.10
C PHE A 167 0.39 11.83 -14.31
N TYR A 168 1.06 10.83 -13.72
CA TYR A 168 0.37 9.82 -12.93
C TYR A 168 -0.21 10.38 -11.62
N THR A 169 0.39 11.42 -11.04
CA THR A 169 -0.11 12.10 -9.84
C THR A 169 -1.43 12.83 -10.14
N GLU A 170 -1.51 13.56 -11.25
CA GLU A 170 -2.74 14.21 -11.71
C GLU A 170 -3.83 13.18 -12.00
N ARG A 171 -3.45 12.06 -12.64
CA ARG A 171 -4.37 10.95 -12.89
C ARG A 171 -4.89 10.32 -11.60
N LEU A 172 -4.04 10.07 -10.61
CA LEU A 172 -4.45 9.53 -9.31
C LEU A 172 -5.45 10.48 -8.61
N ALA A 173 -5.21 11.80 -8.66
CA ALA A 173 -6.11 12.78 -8.08
C ALA A 173 -7.50 12.82 -8.73
N SER A 174 -7.58 12.53 -10.03
CA SER A 174 -8.86 12.46 -10.76
C SER A 174 -9.60 11.13 -10.59
N VAL A 175 -8.87 10.01 -10.55
CA VAL A 175 -9.46 8.67 -10.47
C VAL A 175 -9.83 8.28 -9.04
N ALA A 176 -8.95 8.57 -8.07
CA ALA A 176 -9.11 8.17 -6.68
C ALA A 176 -8.84 9.35 -5.72
N PRO A 177 -9.73 10.36 -5.68
CA PRO A 177 -9.52 11.57 -4.87
C PRO A 177 -9.50 11.30 -3.36
N SER A 178 -10.10 10.18 -2.92
CA SER A 178 -10.09 9.69 -1.54
C SER A 178 -8.91 8.79 -1.19
N HIS A 179 -8.01 8.53 -2.14
CA HIS A 179 -6.84 7.68 -1.90
C HIS A 179 -5.96 8.28 -0.78
N PRO A 180 -5.43 7.48 0.17
CA PRO A 180 -4.65 7.97 1.30
C PRO A 180 -3.49 8.89 0.92
N MET A 181 -2.78 8.57 -0.18
CA MET A 181 -1.69 9.40 -0.69
C MET A 181 -2.17 10.79 -1.12
N VAL A 182 -3.30 10.90 -1.83
CA VAL A 182 -3.85 12.18 -2.32
C VAL A 182 -4.31 13.04 -1.15
N MET A 183 -5.02 12.43 -0.20
CA MET A 183 -5.46 13.10 1.02
C MET A 183 -4.27 13.62 1.81
N LYS A 184 -3.22 12.80 2.00
CA LYS A 184 -2.02 13.20 2.73
C LYS A 184 -1.23 14.29 2.02
N MET A 185 -1.12 14.22 0.69
CA MET A 185 -0.46 15.25 -0.12
C MET A 185 -1.20 16.60 0.00
N ARG A 186 -2.53 16.60 -0.06
CA ARG A 186 -3.34 17.81 0.13
C ARG A 186 -3.17 18.41 1.52
N GLU A 187 -3.21 17.57 2.55
CA GLU A 187 -2.98 17.98 3.94
C GLU A 187 -1.59 18.62 4.10
N LEU A 188 -0.53 17.97 3.60
CA LEU A 188 0.84 18.48 3.66
C LEU A 188 0.98 19.81 2.91
N HIS A 189 0.40 19.93 1.72
CA HIS A 189 0.42 21.18 0.95
C HIS A 189 -0.23 22.34 1.73
N ALA A 190 -1.36 22.09 2.41
CA ALA A 190 -2.02 23.08 3.25
C ALA A 190 -1.15 23.49 4.45
N VAL A 191 -0.51 22.53 5.12
CA VAL A 191 0.42 22.81 6.23
C VAL A 191 1.61 23.66 5.79
N PHE A 192 2.23 23.33 4.65
CA PHE A 192 3.35 24.10 4.11
C PHE A 192 2.94 25.51 3.67
N ALA A 193 1.75 25.67 3.07
CA ALA A 193 1.23 26.98 2.71
C ALA A 193 1.03 27.88 3.95
N ASN A 194 0.48 27.32 5.04
CA ASN A 194 0.30 28.03 6.30
C ASN A 194 1.63 28.43 6.94
N PHE A 195 2.64 27.54 6.89
CA PHE A 195 3.98 27.85 7.39
C PHE A 195 4.63 29.01 6.62
N ASN A 196 4.55 28.99 5.29
CA ASN A 196 5.09 30.06 4.45
C ASN A 196 4.37 31.40 4.69
N ALA A 197 3.06 31.38 4.91
CA ALA A 197 2.30 32.58 5.26
C ALA A 197 2.68 33.14 6.64
N GLY A 198 2.92 32.27 7.63
CA GLY A 198 3.40 32.65 8.96
C GLY A 198 4.80 33.26 8.93
N ALA A 199 5.72 32.71 8.13
CA ALA A 199 7.07 33.24 7.95
C ALA A 199 7.09 34.61 7.23
N ALA A 200 6.15 34.86 6.33
CA ALA A 200 5.99 36.15 5.67
C ALA A 200 5.40 37.24 6.59
N SER A 201 4.79 36.86 7.72
CA SER A 201 4.12 37.77 8.66
C SER A 201 5.02 38.29 9.79
N SER A 202 6.23 37.74 9.98
CA SER A 202 7.20 38.30 10.92
C SER A 202 7.86 39.54 10.31
N PRO A 203 7.73 40.73 10.92
CA PRO A 203 8.39 41.93 10.40
C PRO A 203 9.92 41.74 10.45
N PRO A 204 10.67 42.23 9.46
CA PRO A 204 12.13 42.25 9.54
C PRO A 204 12.55 43.00 10.80
N PRO A 205 13.60 42.58 11.53
CA PRO A 205 14.10 43.34 12.67
C PRO A 205 14.40 44.75 12.19
N ALA A 206 13.69 45.72 12.76
CA ALA A 206 13.77 47.12 12.39
C ALA A 206 15.24 47.53 12.33
N ALA A 207 15.70 47.89 11.13
CA ALA A 207 17.01 48.48 10.91
C ALA A 207 17.17 49.61 11.94
N ALA A 208 18.14 49.44 12.85
CA ALA A 208 18.45 50.38 13.90
C ALA A 208 18.67 51.76 13.26
N ALA A 209 17.66 52.62 13.38
CA ALA A 209 17.72 54.01 12.94
C ALA A 209 18.93 54.65 13.62
N GLY A 210 19.83 55.18 12.79
CA GLY A 210 21.02 55.89 13.23
C GLY A 210 20.66 56.94 14.26
N ARG A 211 21.24 56.80 15.46
CA ARG A 211 21.26 57.89 16.44
C ARG A 211 22.06 59.04 15.83
N PRO A 212 21.52 60.28 15.75
CA PRO A 212 22.34 61.42 15.41
C PRO A 212 23.29 61.67 16.57
N VAL A 213 24.59 61.48 16.35
CA VAL A 213 25.61 61.92 17.31
C VAL A 213 25.64 63.44 17.22
N ALA A 214 25.14 64.09 18.27
CA ALA A 214 25.23 65.52 18.46
C ALA A 214 26.70 65.96 18.39
N GLN A 215 27.01 66.87 17.46
CA GLN A 215 28.17 67.74 17.59
C GLN A 215 28.01 68.55 18.88
N SER A 216 28.91 68.38 19.85
CA SER A 216 29.28 69.42 20.81
C SER A 216 30.53 69.04 21.63
N ILE A 217 31.58 69.83 21.40
CA ILE A 217 32.46 70.43 22.43
C ILE A 217 33.37 69.48 23.21
N LEU A 218 34.56 69.20 22.66
CA LEU A 218 35.91 69.68 23.09
C LEU A 218 37.00 68.87 22.39
#